data_AF-A0A521BNW7-F1
#
_entry.id   AF-A0A521BNW7-F1
#
_cell.length_a   1.000
_cell.length_b   1.000
_cell.length_c   1.000
_cell.angle_alpha   90.00
_cell.angle_beta   90.00
_cell.angle_gamma   90.00
#
_symmetry.space_group_name_H-M   'P 1'
#
loop_
_entity.id
_entity.type
_entity.pdbx_description
1 polymer ?
#
loop_
_entity_poly.entity_id
_entity_poly.type
_entity_poly.pdbx_seq_one_letter_code
_entity_poly.pdbx_strand_id
1 'polypeptide(L)'
;MSECNAQPLPEPAFAEPWHAQVFAVTVALNEAGRFEWSEWANRFSKMLKRNGLSKELNGGNDYFHAWLETLEAFLAEMGDANPSDVSAVSLDWEKAYLTTPHGEPVHLSNG
;
A
#
# COMPACT_ATOMS: atom_id res chain seq x y z
N MET A 1 18.31 15.86 -39.77
CA MET A 1 18.31 15.15 -38.48
C MET A 1 17.14 15.72 -37.71
N SER A 2 16.03 14.98 -37.58
CA SER A 2 14.88 15.46 -36.81
C SER A 2 15.26 15.54 -35.34
N GLU A 3 15.13 16.71 -34.76
CA GLU A 3 15.32 16.95 -33.33
C GLU A 3 14.27 16.16 -32.56
N CYS A 4 14.73 15.27 -31.68
CA CYS A 4 13.86 14.57 -30.74
C CYS A 4 13.36 15.62 -29.76
N ASN A 5 12.11 16.04 -29.90
CA ASN A 5 11.47 17.03 -29.04
C ASN A 5 11.25 16.36 -27.67
N ALA A 6 12.26 16.45 -26.80
CA ALA A 6 12.25 15.83 -25.47
C ALA A 6 11.38 16.66 -24.52
N GLN A 7 10.06 16.56 -24.68
CA GLN A 7 9.16 17.01 -23.62
C GLN A 7 9.44 16.15 -22.37
N PRO A 8 9.58 16.77 -21.18
CA PRO A 8 9.73 16.01 -19.93
C PRO A 8 8.54 15.07 -19.77
N LEU A 9 8.80 13.83 -19.34
CA LEU A 9 7.73 12.95 -18.89
C LEU A 9 7.01 13.62 -17.71
N PRO A 10 5.68 13.52 -17.61
CA PRO A 10 4.95 14.02 -16.45
C PRO A 10 5.46 13.34 -15.19
N GLU A 11 5.51 14.09 -14.08
CA GLU A 11 5.86 13.51 -12.80
C GLU A 11 4.84 12.42 -12.41
N PRO A 12 5.30 11.27 -11.90
CA PRO A 12 4.41 10.20 -11.51
C PRO A 12 3.56 10.63 -10.31
N ALA A 13 2.26 10.34 -10.37
CA ALA A 13 1.32 10.67 -9.29
C ALA A 13 1.63 9.92 -7.98
N PHE A 14 2.35 8.81 -8.06
CA PHE A 14 2.79 7.98 -6.95
C PHE A 14 4.29 7.75 -7.03
N ALA A 15 5.00 7.91 -5.91
CA ALA A 15 6.45 7.71 -5.86
C ALA A 15 6.87 6.24 -6.07
N GLU A 16 6.05 5.29 -5.59
CA GLU A 16 6.30 3.86 -5.70
C GLU A 16 5.05 3.13 -6.23
N PRO A 17 5.20 2.03 -6.99
CA PRO A 17 4.07 1.28 -7.53
C PRO A 17 3.07 0.80 -6.47
N TRP A 18 3.55 0.42 -5.28
CA TRP A 18 2.70 -0.09 -4.21
C TRP A 18 1.78 0.98 -3.61
N HIS A 19 2.14 2.28 -3.70
CA HIS A 19 1.26 3.38 -3.28
C HIS A 19 -0.05 3.38 -4.08
N ALA A 20 0.06 3.21 -5.40
CA ALA A 20 -1.09 3.11 -6.30
C ALA A 20 -1.95 1.87 -5.98
N GLN A 21 -1.31 0.74 -5.65
CA GLN A 21 -2.01 -0.50 -5.32
C GLN A 21 -2.83 -0.37 -4.04
N VAL A 22 -2.24 0.14 -2.95
CA VAL A 22 -2.94 0.34 -1.68
C VAL A 22 -4.10 1.34 -1.84
N PHE A 23 -3.88 2.41 -2.58
CA PHE A 23 -4.93 3.38 -2.91
C PHE A 23 -6.08 2.71 -3.68
N ALA A 24 -5.77 1.97 -4.75
CA ALA A 24 -6.78 1.30 -5.57
C ALA A 24 -7.61 0.28 -4.77
N VAL A 25 -6.97 -0.52 -3.90
CA VAL A 25 -7.69 -1.47 -3.02
C VAL A 25 -8.62 -0.72 -2.06
N THR A 26 -8.16 0.39 -1.48
CA THR A 26 -8.96 1.21 -0.58
C THR A 26 -10.20 1.77 -1.27
N VAL A 27 -10.03 2.32 -2.49
CA VAL A 27 -11.15 2.81 -3.30
C VAL A 27 -12.13 1.68 -3.63
N ALA A 28 -11.63 0.53 -4.09
CA ALA A 28 -12.48 -0.61 -4.44
C ALA A 28 -13.30 -1.13 -3.25
N LEU A 29 -12.72 -1.14 -2.03
CA LEU A 29 -13.44 -1.54 -0.82
C LEU A 29 -14.54 -0.54 -0.44
N ASN A 30 -14.28 0.76 -0.60
CA ASN A 30 -15.32 1.78 -0.40
C ASN A 30 -16.44 1.64 -1.44
N GLU A 31 -16.11 1.49 -2.72
CA GLU A 31 -17.10 1.30 -3.80
C GLU A 31 -17.92 0.02 -3.60
N ALA A 32 -17.33 -1.02 -3.01
CA ALA A 32 -18.02 -2.24 -2.60
C ALA A 32 -18.85 -2.09 -1.31
N GLY A 33 -18.89 -0.90 -0.70
CA GLY A 33 -19.66 -0.62 0.52
C GLY A 33 -19.11 -1.27 1.79
N ARG A 34 -17.81 -1.61 1.82
CA ARG A 34 -17.16 -2.18 3.02
C ARG A 34 -17.01 -1.14 4.14
N PHE A 35 -16.80 0.13 3.77
CA PHE A 35 -16.77 1.26 4.69
C PHE A 35 -17.10 2.56 3.95
N GLU A 36 -17.47 3.60 4.68
CA GLU A 36 -17.70 4.96 4.16
C GLU A 36 -16.44 5.82 4.22
N TRP A 37 -16.26 6.75 3.28
CA TRP A 37 -15.11 7.68 3.28
C TRP A 37 -15.03 8.55 4.54
N SER A 38 -16.17 8.88 5.14
CA SER A 38 -16.22 9.65 6.38
C SER A 38 -15.61 8.89 7.56
N GLU A 39 -15.84 7.58 7.63
CA GLU A 39 -15.23 6.69 8.61
C GLU A 39 -13.73 6.56 8.34
N TRP A 40 -13.36 6.32 7.08
CA TRP A 40 -11.96 6.24 6.64
C TRP A 40 -11.17 7.48 7.06
N ALA A 41 -11.66 8.68 6.72
CA ALA A 41 -10.98 9.93 7.04
C ALA A 41 -10.80 10.15 8.55
N ASN A 42 -11.77 9.75 9.36
CA ASN A 42 -11.68 9.83 10.83
C ASN A 42 -10.56 8.92 11.35
N ARG A 43 -10.50 7.67 10.91
CA ARG A 43 -9.47 6.71 11.34
C ARG A 43 -8.08 7.09 10.84
N PHE A 44 -7.96 7.41 9.55
CA PHE A 44 -6.69 7.79 8.94
C PHE A 44 -6.10 9.05 9.58
N SER A 45 -6.92 10.07 9.86
CA SER A 45 -6.45 11.28 10.55
C SER A 45 -5.97 11.02 11.98
N LYS A 46 -6.60 10.08 12.71
CA LYS A 46 -6.10 9.62 14.02
C LYS A 46 -4.78 8.87 13.89
N MET A 47 -4.64 8.04 12.86
CA MET A 47 -3.39 7.32 12.56
C MET A 47 -2.24 8.29 12.30
N LEU A 48 -2.45 9.27 11.41
CA LEU A 48 -1.47 10.31 11.12
C LEU A 48 -1.06 11.10 12.37
N LYS A 49 -2.02 11.41 13.26
CA LYS A 49 -1.71 12.06 14.54
C LYS A 49 -0.87 11.18 15.46
N ARG A 50 -1.17 9.87 15.54
CA ARG A 50 -0.44 8.90 16.37
C ARG A 50 1.00 8.73 15.91
N ASN A 51 1.22 8.70 14.59
CA ASN A 51 2.54 8.47 14.01
C ASN A 51 3.45 9.72 14.03
N GLY A 52 2.96 10.83 14.62
CA GLY A 52 3.72 12.05 14.81
C GLY A 52 3.86 12.84 13.51
N LEU A 53 3.15 13.96 13.39
CA LEU A 53 3.26 14.94 12.30
C LEU A 53 4.61 15.70 12.29
N SER A 54 5.73 15.05 12.63
CA SER A 54 7.08 15.63 12.62
C SER A 54 7.83 15.44 11.31
N LYS A 55 7.24 14.73 10.34
CA LYS A 55 7.82 14.52 9.01
C LYS A 55 6.96 15.17 7.94
N GLU A 56 7.60 15.68 6.90
CA GLU A 56 6.90 16.24 5.75
C GLU A 56 6.02 15.14 5.13
N LEU A 57 4.70 15.27 5.30
CA LEU A 57 3.71 14.42 4.64
C LEU A 57 3.62 14.81 3.16
N ASN A 58 4.73 14.65 2.45
CA ASN A 58 4.91 15.01 1.05
C ASN A 58 4.30 13.99 0.06
N GLY A 59 3.44 13.09 0.55
CA GLY A 59 2.92 11.97 -0.26
C GLY A 59 3.93 10.85 -0.52
N GLY A 60 5.07 10.84 0.19
CA GLY A 60 6.05 9.75 0.15
C GLY A 60 5.66 8.55 1.02
N ASN A 61 6.62 7.66 1.26
CA ASN A 61 6.39 6.36 1.91
C ASN A 61 5.71 6.47 3.28
N ASP A 62 6.10 7.44 4.12
CA ASP A 62 5.52 7.59 5.46
C ASP A 62 4.00 7.85 5.41
N TYR A 63 3.53 8.57 4.39
CA TYR A 63 2.10 8.81 4.17
C TYR A 63 1.36 7.53 3.79
N PHE A 64 1.89 6.78 2.83
CA PHE A 64 1.27 5.54 2.37
C PHE A 64 1.43 4.38 3.36
N HIS A 65 2.43 4.41 4.24
CA HIS A 65 2.52 3.49 5.37
C HIS A 65 1.40 3.73 6.38
N ALA A 66 1.13 4.98 6.75
CA ALA A 66 -0.02 5.30 7.61
C ALA A 66 -1.36 4.94 6.94
N TRP A 67 -1.43 5.05 5.61
CA TRP A 67 -2.60 4.64 4.83
C TRP A 67 -2.79 3.13 4.89
N LEU A 68 -1.72 2.36 4.63
CA LEU A 68 -1.73 0.90 4.71
C LEU A 68 -2.10 0.41 6.11
N GLU A 69 -1.50 0.98 7.15
CA GLU A 69 -1.79 0.63 8.55
C GLU A 69 -3.27 0.86 8.90
N THR A 70 -3.87 1.94 8.35
CA THR A 70 -5.30 2.21 8.51
C THR A 70 -6.15 1.17 7.78
N LEU A 71 -5.76 0.78 6.57
CA LEU A 71 -6.44 -0.24 5.78
C LEU A 71 -6.40 -1.61 6.45
N GLU A 72 -5.24 -2.04 6.93
CA GLU A 72 -5.06 -3.30 7.65
C GLU A 72 -5.92 -3.34 8.91
N ALA A 73 -6.00 -2.24 9.67
CA ALA A 73 -6.86 -2.15 10.84
C ALA A 73 -8.35 -2.30 10.48
N PHE A 74 -8.81 -1.69 9.38
CA PHE A 74 -10.17 -1.89 8.88
C PHE A 74 -10.45 -3.35 8.53
N LEU A 75 -9.57 -3.98 7.76
CA LEU A 75 -9.75 -5.36 7.30
C LEU A 75 -9.70 -6.35 8.48
N ALA A 76 -8.85 -6.10 9.47
CA ALA A 76 -8.78 -6.89 10.69
C ALA A 76 -10.07 -6.81 11.51
N GLU A 77 -10.64 -5.61 11.67
CA GLU A 77 -11.91 -5.43 12.40
C GLU A 77 -13.10 -6.08 11.68
N MET A 78 -13.07 -6.13 10.35
CA MET A 78 -14.08 -6.84 9.55
C MET A 78 -13.90 -8.36 9.56
N GLY A 79 -12.76 -8.86 10.05
CA GLY A 79 -12.40 -10.28 10.06
C GLY A 79 -11.88 -10.81 8.71
N ASP A 80 -11.60 -9.92 7.76
CA ASP A 80 -11.15 -10.28 6.40
C ASP A 80 -9.63 -10.49 6.32
N ALA A 81 -8.86 -9.81 7.16
CA ALA A 81 -7.40 -9.94 7.19
C ALA A 81 -6.87 -9.73 8.61
N ASN A 82 -6.72 -10.82 9.38
CA ASN A 82 -6.12 -10.70 10.70
C ASN A 82 -4.63 -10.34 10.59
N PRO A 83 -4.07 -9.55 11.53
CA PRO A 83 -2.67 -9.17 11.49
C PRO A 83 -1.70 -10.36 11.46
N SER A 84 -2.08 -11.48 12.08
CA SER A 84 -1.30 -12.74 12.03
C SER A 84 -1.21 -13.31 10.62
N ASP A 85 -2.32 -13.27 9.87
CA ASP A 85 -2.42 -13.87 8.55
C ASP A 85 -1.65 -13.00 7.55
N VAL A 86 -1.79 -11.67 7.65
CA VAL A 86 -0.99 -10.71 6.88
C VAL A 86 0.51 -10.88 7.14
N SER A 87 0.90 -11.03 8.40
CA SER A 87 2.29 -11.24 8.78
C SER A 87 2.84 -12.57 8.25
N ALA A 88 2.07 -13.64 8.33
CA ALA A 88 2.45 -14.95 7.81
C ALA A 88 2.69 -14.89 6.29
N VAL A 89 1.74 -14.33 5.53
CA VAL A 89 1.86 -14.20 4.08
C VAL A 89 3.05 -13.30 3.69
N SER A 90 3.30 -12.22 4.44
CA SER A 90 4.45 -11.34 4.19
C SER A 90 5.79 -12.08 4.39
N LEU A 91 5.90 -12.88 5.45
CA LEU A 91 7.09 -13.70 5.72
C LEU A 91 7.28 -14.79 4.66
N ASP A 92 6.19 -15.41 4.20
CA ASP A 92 6.26 -16.43 3.15
C ASP A 92 6.73 -15.83 1.82
N TRP A 93 6.28 -14.61 1.49
CA TRP A 93 6.77 -13.88 0.32
C TRP A 93 8.24 -13.48 0.45
N GLU A 94 8.67 -12.99 1.61
CA GLU A 94 10.07 -12.65 1.86
C GLU A 94 10.96 -13.88 1.69
N LYS A 95 10.56 -15.01 2.29
CA LYS A 95 11.25 -16.28 2.16
C LYS A 95 11.28 -16.77 0.71
N ALA A 96 10.17 -16.68 -0.01
CA ALA A 96 10.10 -17.05 -1.42
C ALA A 96 11.08 -16.21 -2.26
N TYR A 97 11.09 -14.89 -2.05
CA TYR A 97 12.02 -13.99 -2.73
C TYR A 97 13.48 -14.34 -2.44
N LEU A 98 13.84 -14.54 -1.17
CA LEU A 98 15.22 -14.83 -0.75
C LEU A 98 15.73 -16.20 -1.20
N THR A 99 14.83 -17.16 -1.45
CA THR A 99 15.20 -18.53 -1.86
C THR A 99 15.08 -18.78 -3.36
N THR A 100 14.46 -17.87 -4.12
CA THR A 100 14.34 -17.98 -5.57
C THR A 100 15.67 -17.64 -6.25
N PRO A 101 16.26 -18.54 -7.06
CA PRO A 101 17.46 -18.24 -7.83
C PRO A 101 17.27 -17.06 -8.79
N HIS A 102 18.33 -16.29 -9.03
CA HIS A 102 18.28 -15.17 -9.98
C HIS A 102 17.83 -15.62 -11.38
N GLY A 103 16.85 -14.90 -11.93
CA GLY A 103 16.29 -15.18 -13.26
C GLY A 103 15.07 -16.09 -13.25
N GLU A 104 14.76 -16.72 -12.12
CA GLU A 104 13.55 -17.54 -11.96
C GLU A 104 12.39 -16.71 -11.36
N PRO A 105 11.13 -17.02 -11.71
CA PRO A 105 9.96 -16.37 -11.12
C PRO A 105 9.79 -16.73 -9.64
N VAL A 106 9.40 -15.73 -8.84
CA VAL A 106 9.10 -15.92 -7.40
C VAL A 106 7.70 -16.49 -7.25
N HIS A 107 7.59 -17.61 -6.54
CA HIS A 107 6.31 -18.25 -6.23
C HIS A 107 6.16 -18.43 -4.73
N LEU A 108 5.00 -18.06 -4.17
CA LEU A 108 4.59 -18.56 -2.86
C LEU A 108 4.45 -20.07 -2.93
N SER A 109 5.06 -20.77 -1.99
CA SER A 109 4.96 -22.24 -1.88
C SER A 109 3.60 -22.62 -1.27
N ASN A 110 2.52 -22.43 -2.05
CA ASN A 110 1.12 -22.70 -1.72
C ASN A 110 0.59 -22.16 -0.37
N GLY A 111 -0.42 -21.29 -0.46
CA GLY A 111 -1.49 -21.27 0.55
C GLY A 111 -2.44 -22.45 0.36
#